data_AF-A0A813D9G5-F1
#
_entry.id   AF-A0A813D9G5-F1
#
_cell.length_a   1.000
_cell.length_b   1.000
_cell.length_c   1.000
_cell.angle_alpha   90.00
_cell.angle_beta   90.00
_cell.angle_gamma   90.00
#
_symmetry.space_group_name_H-M   'P 1'
#
loop_
_entity.id
_entity.type
_entity.pdbx_description
1 polymer ?
#
loop_
_entity_poly.entity_id
_entity_poly.type
_entity_poly.pdbx_seq_one_letter_code
_entity_poly.pdbx_strand_id
1 'polypeptide(L)'
;AERGNAGTPAWDASLAVIVEGVEDSSPEDAEEWLRRGFAWTMKSHRFWRSSREKQEPCPEQVKATVSWLKEKGLARKDWVKKFPEVVGVAAQELEDTRATAPGYLKKGDLYLISIRKNPELLGKNFDCLAENDSCQGRCARCWNT
;
A
#
# COMPACT_ATOMS: atom_id res chain seq x y z
N ALA A 1 -8.75 22.73 11.79
CA ALA A 1 -9.70 21.64 11.50
C ALA A 1 -9.76 21.46 9.99
N GLU A 2 -8.81 20.72 9.41
CA GLU A 2 -8.82 20.40 7.98
C GLU A 2 -9.79 19.24 7.74
N ARG A 3 -11.09 19.53 7.67
CA ARG A 3 -12.08 18.65 7.02
C ARG A 3 -11.90 18.80 5.51
N GLY A 4 -10.80 18.27 4.96
CA GLY A 4 -10.61 18.20 3.51
C GLY A 4 -11.17 16.87 2.99
N ASN A 5 -12.25 16.93 2.22
CA ASN A 5 -12.81 15.86 1.38
C ASN A 5 -13.38 14.57 2.01
N ALA A 6 -13.48 14.44 3.34
CA ALA A 6 -14.32 13.38 3.91
C ALA A 6 -15.79 13.63 3.52
N GLY A 7 -16.37 12.76 2.69
CA GLY A 7 -17.76 12.85 2.19
C GLY A 7 -17.91 13.19 0.70
N THR A 8 -16.87 13.08 -0.13
CA THR A 8 -17.07 13.05 -1.59
C THR A 8 -17.56 11.67 -2.03
N PRO A 9 -18.28 11.56 -3.17
CA PRO A 9 -18.74 10.26 -3.67
C PRO A 9 -17.59 9.25 -3.90
N ALA A 10 -16.42 9.71 -4.32
CA ALA A 10 -15.25 8.85 -4.49
C ALA A 10 -14.66 8.40 -3.15
N TRP A 11 -14.68 9.27 -2.14
CA TRP A 11 -14.25 8.90 -0.79
C TRP A 11 -15.17 7.83 -0.19
N ASP A 12 -16.48 8.05 -0.25
CA ASP A 12 -17.48 7.14 0.31
C ASP A 12 -17.47 5.78 -0.41
N ALA A 13 -17.31 5.78 -1.74
CA ALA A 13 -17.14 4.55 -2.51
C ALA A 13 -15.85 3.80 -2.12
N SER A 14 -14.75 4.53 -1.93
CA SER A 14 -13.47 3.92 -1.51
C SER A 14 -13.53 3.36 -0.09
N LEU A 15 -14.25 4.02 0.82
CA LEU A 15 -14.53 3.53 2.17
C LEU A 15 -15.30 2.21 2.11
N ALA A 16 -16.39 2.17 1.35
CA ALA A 16 -17.21 0.96 1.20
C ALA A 16 -16.39 -0.21 0.67
N VAL A 17 -15.56 0.03 -0.35
CA VAL A 17 -14.66 -0.99 -0.90
C VAL A 17 -13.72 -1.59 0.15
N ILE A 18 -13.18 -0.77 1.05
CA ILE A 18 -12.28 -1.26 2.10
C ILE A 18 -13.06 -2.03 3.17
N VAL A 19 -14.20 -1.50 3.61
CA VAL A 19 -15.02 -2.12 4.66
C VAL A 19 -15.54 -3.50 4.23
N GLU A 20 -16.02 -3.63 2.99
CA GLU A 20 -16.43 -4.91 2.39
C GLU A 20 -15.23 -5.79 1.97
N GLY A 21 -14.07 -5.14 1.86
CA GLY A 21 -12.85 -5.66 1.28
C GLY A 21 -11.94 -6.36 2.28
N VAL A 22 -11.84 -5.80 3.47
CA VAL A 22 -10.82 -6.16 4.44
C VAL A 22 -11.50 -6.76 5.66
N GLU A 23 -11.14 -8.00 5.98
CA GLU A 23 -11.68 -8.72 7.13
C GLU A 23 -11.45 -7.93 8.42
N ASP A 24 -12.48 -7.87 9.27
CA ASP A 24 -12.51 -7.18 10.56
C ASP A 24 -12.30 -5.65 10.51
N SER A 25 -12.37 -5.03 9.33
CA SER A 25 -12.25 -3.58 9.20
C SER A 25 -13.51 -2.82 9.63
N SER A 26 -13.32 -1.65 10.23
CA SER A 26 -14.39 -0.69 10.55
C SER A 26 -14.31 0.54 9.62
N PRO A 27 -15.39 1.34 9.51
CA PRO A 27 -15.36 2.60 8.77
C PRO A 27 -14.25 3.55 9.23
N GLU A 28 -13.96 3.59 10.53
CA GLU A 28 -12.90 4.41 11.10
C GLU A 28 -11.51 3.93 10.68
N ASP A 29 -11.28 2.61 10.65
CA ASP A 29 -10.04 2.03 10.13
C ASP A 29 -9.87 2.38 8.64
N ALA A 30 -10.93 2.19 7.84
CA ALA A 30 -10.90 2.48 6.42
C ALA A 30 -10.60 3.96 6.14
N GLU A 31 -11.17 4.87 6.92
CA GLU A 31 -10.90 6.30 6.81
C GLU A 31 -9.44 6.63 7.15
N GLU A 32 -8.88 6.03 8.21
CA GLU A 32 -7.47 6.20 8.55
C GLU A 32 -6.58 5.69 7.40
N TRP A 33 -6.88 4.51 6.86
CA TRP A 33 -6.06 3.89 5.81
C TRP A 33 -6.11 4.68 4.51
N LEU A 34 -7.27 5.19 4.09
CA LEU A 34 -7.36 6.08 2.93
C LEU A 34 -6.57 7.36 3.13
N ARG A 35 -6.68 8.00 4.30
CA ARG A 35 -5.90 9.21 4.59
C ARG A 35 -4.39 8.93 4.47
N ARG A 36 -3.92 7.76 4.90
CA ARG A 36 -2.50 7.38 4.77
C ARG A 36 -2.13 6.99 3.33
N GLY A 37 -2.94 6.19 2.66
CA GLY A 37 -2.72 5.77 1.27
C GLY A 37 -2.64 6.94 0.29
N PHE A 38 -3.39 8.01 0.52
CA PHE A 38 -3.50 9.14 -0.40
C PHE A 38 -2.86 10.44 0.13
N ALA A 39 -1.84 10.30 0.99
CA ALA A 39 -0.96 11.37 1.45
C ALA A 39 -1.64 12.51 2.26
N TRP A 40 -2.80 12.25 2.89
CA TRP A 40 -3.51 13.24 3.72
C TRP A 40 -2.93 13.40 5.13
N THR A 41 -1.96 12.57 5.52
CA THR A 41 -1.35 12.61 6.86
C THR A 41 0.15 12.86 6.81
N MET A 42 0.69 13.47 7.86
CA MET A 42 2.16 13.60 8.01
C MET A 42 2.86 12.23 8.10
N LYS A 43 2.16 11.18 8.59
CA LYS A 43 2.71 9.81 8.64
C LYS A 43 2.94 9.25 7.24
N SER A 44 1.99 9.49 6.33
CA SER A 44 2.10 9.06 4.94
C SER A 44 3.22 9.74 4.16
N HIS A 45 3.65 10.94 4.56
CA HIS A 45 4.78 11.61 3.91
C HIS A 45 6.09 10.84 4.06
N ARG A 46 6.27 10.06 5.14
CA ARG A 46 7.47 9.22 5.32
C ARG A 46 7.55 8.12 4.27
N PHE A 47 6.41 7.48 3.99
CA PHE A 47 6.32 6.43 2.98
C PHE A 47 6.44 7.00 1.58
N TRP A 48 5.63 8.02 1.26
CA TRP A 48 5.63 8.66 -0.05
C TRP A 48 6.85 9.56 -0.29
N ARG A 49 7.71 9.81 0.71
CA ARG A 49 8.90 10.69 0.62
C ARG A 49 8.60 12.06 -0.01
N SER A 50 7.42 12.61 0.28
CA SER A 50 6.90 13.84 -0.33
C SER A 50 6.75 13.79 -1.87
N SER A 51 6.87 12.63 -2.50
CA SER A 51 6.67 12.44 -3.95
C SER A 51 5.19 12.46 -4.34
N ARG A 52 4.29 12.38 -3.36
CA ARG A 52 2.84 12.32 -3.56
C ARG A 52 2.19 13.47 -2.81
N GLU A 53 1.39 14.24 -3.54
CA GLU A 53 0.55 15.29 -2.97
C GLU A 53 -0.77 14.70 -2.44
N LYS A 54 -1.45 15.45 -1.56
CA LYS A 54 -2.79 15.08 -1.08
C LYS A 54 -3.71 14.93 -2.29
N GLN A 55 -4.27 13.74 -2.48
CA GLN A 55 -5.13 13.46 -3.64
C GLN A 55 -6.39 12.73 -3.23
N GLU A 56 -7.45 12.88 -4.01
CA GLU A 56 -8.67 12.12 -3.81
C GLU A 56 -8.44 10.63 -4.14
N PRO A 57 -9.01 9.70 -3.37
CA PRO A 57 -8.91 8.28 -3.69
C PRO A 57 -9.68 7.96 -4.97
N CYS A 58 -9.10 7.08 -5.79
CA CYS A 58 -9.78 6.51 -6.95
C CYS A 58 -10.40 5.16 -6.53
N PRO A 59 -11.75 5.03 -6.51
CA PRO A 59 -12.41 3.82 -6.03
C PRO A 59 -12.00 2.56 -6.80
N GLU A 60 -11.80 2.66 -8.11
CA GLU A 60 -11.38 1.54 -8.96
C GLU A 60 -9.95 1.07 -8.61
N GLN A 61 -9.05 2.02 -8.34
CA GLN A 61 -7.70 1.68 -7.89
C GLN A 61 -7.75 0.98 -6.52
N VAL A 62 -8.49 1.55 -5.56
CA VAL A 62 -8.64 0.96 -4.22
C VAL A 62 -9.22 -0.44 -4.32
N LYS A 63 -10.24 -0.63 -5.17
CA LYS A 63 -10.86 -1.93 -5.43
C LYS A 63 -9.91 -2.94 -6.04
N ALA A 64 -9.10 -2.54 -7.03
CA ALA A 64 -8.09 -3.41 -7.61
C ALA A 64 -7.06 -3.85 -6.55
N THR A 65 -6.60 -2.91 -5.72
CA THR A 65 -5.64 -3.18 -4.65
C THR A 65 -6.23 -4.10 -3.57
N VAL A 66 -7.45 -3.85 -3.12
CA VAL A 66 -8.15 -4.71 -2.15
C VAL A 66 -8.40 -6.11 -2.72
N SER A 67 -8.76 -6.21 -4.00
CA SER A 67 -8.94 -7.51 -4.68
C SER A 67 -7.63 -8.28 -4.73
N TRP A 68 -6.52 -7.61 -5.07
CA TRP A 68 -5.19 -8.20 -5.04
C TRP A 68 -4.82 -8.71 -3.63
N LEU A 69 -5.09 -7.92 -2.59
CA LEU A 69 -4.87 -8.35 -1.20
C LEU A 69 -5.72 -9.58 -0.84
N LYS A 70 -6.97 -9.66 -1.30
CA LYS A 70 -7.83 -10.83 -1.10
C LYS A 70 -7.22 -12.08 -1.75
N GLU A 71 -6.81 -11.97 -3.01
CA GLU A 71 -6.20 -13.09 -3.77
C GLU A 71 -4.94 -13.64 -3.10
N LYS A 72 -4.11 -12.78 -2.49
CA LYS A 72 -2.90 -13.21 -1.76
C LYS A 72 -3.17 -13.64 -0.30
N GLY A 73 -4.41 -13.51 0.18
CA GLY A 73 -4.81 -13.80 1.56
C GLY A 73 -4.24 -12.82 2.58
N LEU A 74 -4.14 -11.53 2.20
CA LEU A 74 -3.57 -10.43 2.98
C LEU A 74 -4.63 -9.40 3.42
N ALA A 75 -5.86 -9.50 2.91
CA ALA A 75 -6.95 -8.56 3.18
C ALA A 75 -7.55 -8.71 4.59
N ARG A 76 -6.72 -8.49 5.62
CA ARG A 76 -7.10 -8.56 7.04
C ARG A 76 -6.70 -7.29 7.77
N LYS A 77 -7.55 -6.80 8.67
CA LYS A 77 -7.27 -5.60 9.47
C LYS A 77 -5.93 -5.67 10.19
N ASP A 78 -5.59 -6.81 10.78
CA ASP A 78 -4.34 -6.97 11.55
C ASP A 78 -3.07 -6.85 10.69
N TRP A 79 -3.19 -7.17 9.40
CA TRP A 79 -2.15 -7.01 8.40
C TRP A 79 -2.14 -5.59 7.84
N VAL A 80 -3.29 -5.07 7.38
CA VAL A 80 -3.40 -3.73 6.75
C VAL A 80 -3.01 -2.63 7.73
N LYS A 81 -3.38 -2.73 9.02
CA LYS A 81 -3.00 -1.72 10.04
C LYS A 81 -1.49 -1.52 10.20
N LYS A 82 -0.68 -2.52 9.83
CA LYS A 82 0.79 -2.46 9.90
C LYS A 82 1.37 -1.67 8.72
N PHE A 83 0.71 -1.69 7.57
CA PHE A 83 1.09 -0.92 6.39
C PHE A 83 -0.15 -0.35 5.66
N PRO A 84 -0.84 0.64 6.25
CA PRO A 84 -2.07 1.19 5.67
C PRO A 84 -1.88 1.87 4.32
N GLU A 85 -0.69 2.40 4.05
CA GLU A 85 -0.37 3.06 2.79
C GLU A 85 -0.57 2.15 1.58
N VAL A 86 -0.59 0.83 1.77
CA VAL A 86 -0.88 -0.18 0.75
C VAL A 86 -2.14 0.13 -0.05
N VAL A 87 -3.20 0.68 0.56
CA VAL A 87 -4.47 0.96 -0.12
C VAL A 87 -4.34 2.05 -1.19
N GLY A 88 -3.28 2.87 -1.10
CA GLY A 88 -2.94 3.87 -2.09
C GLY A 88 -1.95 3.39 -3.15
N VAL A 89 -1.34 2.21 -3.00
CA VAL A 89 -0.41 1.63 -3.99
C VAL A 89 -1.24 0.92 -5.07
N ALA A 90 -0.87 1.08 -6.35
CA ALA A 90 -1.59 0.41 -7.43
C ALA A 90 -1.36 -1.10 -7.40
N ALA A 91 -2.37 -1.90 -7.75
CA ALA A 91 -2.23 -3.36 -7.80
C ALA A 91 -1.08 -3.84 -8.71
N GLN A 92 -0.83 -3.14 -9.82
CA GLN A 92 0.31 -3.44 -10.70
C GLN A 92 1.64 -3.21 -9.99
N GLU A 93 1.79 -2.09 -9.26
CA GLU A 93 2.99 -1.80 -8.46
C GLU A 93 3.25 -2.87 -7.37
N LEU A 94 2.18 -3.42 -6.78
CA LEU A 94 2.26 -4.52 -5.81
C LEU A 94 2.71 -5.83 -6.45
N GLU A 95 2.25 -6.13 -7.66
CA GLU A 95 2.72 -7.31 -8.40
C GLU A 95 4.19 -7.16 -8.83
N ASP A 96 4.56 -5.95 -9.29
CA ASP A 96 5.92 -5.62 -9.71
C ASP A 96 6.93 -5.64 -8.54
N THR A 97 6.46 -5.52 -7.30
CA THR A 97 7.35 -5.57 -6.13
C THR A 97 8.06 -6.93 -6.00
N ARG A 98 7.49 -7.99 -6.57
CA ARG A 98 8.18 -9.30 -6.65
C ARG A 98 9.38 -9.24 -7.58
N ALA A 99 9.32 -8.44 -8.65
CA ALA A 99 10.43 -8.27 -9.59
C ALA A 99 11.60 -7.52 -8.93
N THR A 100 11.34 -6.64 -7.98
CA THR A 100 12.39 -5.94 -7.22
C THR A 100 12.87 -6.70 -5.99
N ALA A 101 12.22 -7.79 -5.59
CA ALA A 101 12.66 -8.59 -4.45
C ALA A 101 14.04 -9.25 -4.70
N PRO A 102 14.87 -9.50 -3.67
CA PRO A 102 16.07 -10.32 -3.80
C PRO A 102 15.78 -11.69 -4.42
N GLY A 103 16.70 -12.20 -5.27
CA GLY A 103 16.49 -13.45 -6.01
C GLY A 103 16.19 -14.68 -5.14
N TYR A 104 16.65 -14.71 -3.89
CA TYR A 104 16.32 -15.79 -2.95
C TYR A 104 14.86 -15.75 -2.47
N LEU A 105 14.23 -14.56 -2.40
CA LEU A 105 12.81 -14.41 -2.03
C LEU A 105 11.86 -14.71 -3.19
N LYS A 106 12.30 -14.51 -4.44
CA LYS A 106 11.46 -14.76 -5.62
C LYS A 106 11.05 -16.23 -5.79
N LYS A 107 11.76 -17.16 -5.13
CA LYS A 107 11.58 -18.61 -5.27
C LYS A 107 10.38 -19.10 -4.45
N GLY A 108 9.44 -19.78 -5.13
CA GLY A 108 8.27 -20.41 -4.51
C GLY A 108 7.44 -19.44 -3.67
N ASP A 109 6.98 -19.91 -2.51
CA ASP A 109 6.11 -19.16 -1.60
C ASP A 109 6.87 -18.23 -0.63
N LEU A 110 8.20 -18.18 -0.69
CA LEU A 110 9.02 -17.39 0.26
C LEU A 110 8.69 -15.90 0.21
N TYR A 111 8.40 -15.38 -0.98
CA TYR A 111 7.93 -14.01 -1.16
C TYR A 111 6.64 -13.75 -0.39
N LEU A 112 5.64 -14.63 -0.56
CA LEU A 112 4.34 -14.53 0.07
C LEU A 112 4.44 -14.65 1.60
N ILE A 113 5.28 -15.58 2.09
CA ILE A 113 5.58 -15.73 3.53
C ILE A 113 6.23 -14.45 4.09
N SER A 114 7.13 -13.85 3.33
CA SER A 114 7.84 -12.63 3.75
C SER A 114 6.89 -11.44 3.85
N ILE A 115 6.07 -11.16 2.83
CA ILE A 115 5.13 -10.03 2.85
C ILE A 115 3.99 -10.24 3.88
N ARG A 116 3.63 -11.49 4.20
CA ARG A 116 2.70 -11.80 5.30
C ARG A 116 3.26 -11.37 6.66
N LYS A 117 4.56 -11.56 6.88
CA LYS A 117 5.22 -11.21 8.14
C LYS A 117 5.61 -9.74 8.20
N ASN A 118 6.05 -9.18 7.08
CA ASN A 118 6.51 -7.80 6.96
C ASN A 118 5.82 -7.09 5.78
N PRO A 119 4.66 -6.44 6.03
CA PRO A 119 3.85 -5.79 4.99
C PRO A 119 4.57 -4.67 4.24
N GLU A 120 5.48 -3.93 4.90
CA GLU A 120 6.20 -2.78 4.32
C GLU A 120 7.11 -3.17 3.15
N LEU A 121 7.41 -4.46 2.99
CA LEU A 121 8.14 -4.99 1.84
C LEU A 121 7.45 -4.69 0.51
N LEU A 122 6.11 -4.60 0.50
CA LEU A 122 5.34 -4.20 -0.69
C LEU A 122 5.54 -2.73 -1.08
N GLY A 123 6.08 -1.92 -0.17
CA GLY A 123 6.49 -0.55 -0.44
C GLY A 123 7.82 -0.42 -1.20
N LYS A 124 8.58 -1.52 -1.34
CA LYS A 124 9.94 -1.53 -1.89
C LYS A 124 9.95 -1.97 -3.37
N ASN A 125 9.20 -1.25 -4.20
CA ASN A 125 8.96 -1.52 -5.62
C ASN A 125 9.85 -0.71 -6.60
N PHE A 126 10.98 -0.15 -6.15
CA PHE A 126 11.83 0.71 -6.99
C PHE A 126 13.28 0.21 -7.02
N ASP A 127 13.86 -0.09 -8.18
CA ASP A 127 15.29 -0.49 -8.26
C ASP A 127 16.19 0.69 -8.66
N CYS A 128 16.90 1.24 -7.67
CA CYS A 128 17.79 2.39 -7.88
C CYS A 128 18.98 2.12 -8.82
N LEU A 129 19.38 0.86 -9.05
CA LEU A 129 20.45 0.56 -10.02
C LEU A 129 19.96 0.51 -11.47
N ALA A 130 18.74 0.04 -11.69
CA ALA A 130 18.16 0.01 -13.03
C ALA A 130 17.89 1.42 -13.56
N GLU A 131 17.54 2.34 -12.64
CA GLU A 131 17.17 3.72 -12.95
C GLU A 131 18.35 4.71 -12.99
N ASN A 132 19.60 4.26 -12.75
CA ASN A 132 20.81 5.13 -12.66
C ASN A 132 20.65 6.35 -11.73
N ASP A 133 19.78 6.26 -10.73
CA ASP A 133 19.35 7.41 -9.92
C ASP A 133 19.77 7.27 -8.45
N SER A 134 19.69 8.39 -7.72
CA SER A 134 19.91 8.47 -6.28
C SER A 134 19.00 7.49 -5.52
N CYS A 135 19.58 6.71 -4.61
CA CYS A 135 18.86 5.65 -3.89
C CYS A 135 17.66 6.19 -3.10
N GLN A 136 16.45 5.85 -3.53
CA GLN A 136 15.20 6.25 -2.86
C GLN A 136 14.82 5.34 -1.68
N GLY A 137 15.71 4.43 -1.24
CA GLY A 137 15.44 3.54 -0.11
C GLY A 137 14.31 2.52 -0.32
N ARG A 138 13.80 2.38 -1.54
CA ARG A 138 12.70 1.48 -1.94
C ARG A 138 13.18 0.30 -2.79
N CYS A 139 14.50 0.04 -2.85
CA CYS A 139 15.07 -1.05 -3.64
C CYS A 139 15.32 -2.32 -2.84
N ALA A 140 15.53 -3.43 -3.55
CA ALA A 140 15.88 -4.74 -3.03
C ALA A 140 16.95 -4.70 -1.93
N ARG A 141 17.95 -3.81 -2.07
CA ARG A 141 19.06 -3.69 -1.11
C ARG A 141 18.63 -3.10 0.23
N CYS A 142 17.59 -2.27 0.23
CA CYS A 142 16.99 -1.72 1.44
C CYS A 142 16.07 -2.71 2.16
N TRP A 143 15.90 -3.95 1.66
CA TRP A 143 15.12 -4.99 2.34
C TRP A 143 15.79 -5.52 3.62
N ASN A 144 17.11 -5.35 3.76
CA ASN A 144 17.92 -5.84 4.88
C ASN A 144 18.24 -4.79 5.96
N THR A 145 17.69 -3.58 5.84
CA THR A 145 17.75 -2.49 6.85
C THR A 145 16.38 -2.31 7.46
#